data_AF-A0A5Y9HUB6-F1
#
_entry.id   AF-A0A5Y9HUB6-F1
#
_cell.length_a   1.000
_cell.length_b   1.000
_cell.length_c   1.000
_cell.angle_alpha   90.00
_cell.angle_beta   90.00
_cell.angle_gamma   90.00
#
_symmetry.space_group_name_H-M   'P 1'
#
loop_
_entity.id
_entity.type
_entity.pdbx_description
1 polymer ?
#
loop_
_entity_poly.entity_id
_entity_poly.type
_entity_poly.pdbx_seq_one_letter_code
_entity_poly.pdbx_strand_id
1 'polypeptide(L)'
;MEHKKALFCIFAIIHLFFWIIFSSLNHFKLDTFLSYEIAFFGVLLIIFTSYLNYKKVIIKKSKNYEKDFNFISSLFIKKKQNLSKIIHFKVLKDDLKPNIKEKIHFFTMFFTLFKLMAYVILVAGFLFLHRQDKLDIFAYICGISSLLVCVFIFILYIKKYESKKNY
;
A
#
# COMPACT_ATOMS: atom_id res chain seq x y z
N MET A 1 0.20 15.71 6.14
CA MET A 1 0.70 15.86 4.74
C MET A 1 2.19 15.56 4.60
N GLU A 2 2.96 15.58 5.69
CA GLU A 2 4.43 15.49 5.68
C GLU A 2 4.98 14.13 5.20
N HIS A 3 4.38 13.01 5.62
CA HIS A 3 4.89 11.67 5.25
C HIS A 3 4.74 11.33 3.76
N LYS A 4 3.84 12.00 3.02
CA LYS A 4 3.68 11.77 1.57
C LYS A 4 4.89 12.25 0.78
N LYS A 5 5.46 13.40 1.19
CA LYS A 5 6.68 13.94 0.58
C LYS A 5 7.86 13.02 0.88
N ALA A 6 7.98 12.55 2.13
CA ALA A 6 9.02 11.60 2.53
C ALA A 6 8.96 10.29 1.74
N LEU A 7 7.77 9.72 1.53
CA LEU A 7 7.58 8.51 0.71
C LEU A 7 8.10 8.72 -0.71
N PHE A 8 7.73 9.83 -1.36
CA PHE A 8 8.16 10.12 -2.72
C PHE A 8 9.68 10.35 -2.80
N CYS A 9 10.26 11.06 -1.83
CA CYS A 9 11.71 11.24 -1.77
C CYS A 9 12.43 9.91 -1.58
N ILE A 10 11.95 9.03 -0.70
CA ILE A 10 12.53 7.69 -0.48
C ILE A 10 12.46 6.87 -1.76
N PHE A 11 11.32 6.88 -2.46
CA PHE A 11 11.19 6.20 -3.74
C PHE A 11 12.17 6.74 -4.78
N ALA A 12 12.27 8.06 -4.93
CA ALA A 12 13.18 8.69 -5.88
C ALA A 12 14.65 8.37 -5.57
N ILE A 13 15.06 8.47 -4.30
CA ILE A 13 16.45 8.24 -3.88
C ILE A 13 16.84 6.78 -4.09
N ILE A 14 16.02 5.83 -3.64
CA ILE A 14 16.32 4.41 -3.78
C ILE A 14 16.26 3.99 -5.24
N HIS A 15 15.27 4.46 -6.00
CA HIS A 15 15.19 4.21 -7.44
C HIS A 15 16.46 4.68 -8.16
N LEU A 16 16.87 5.93 -7.92
CA LEU A 16 18.06 6.52 -8.52
C LEU A 16 19.34 5.79 -8.08
N PHE A 17 19.43 5.38 -6.81
CA PHE A 17 20.55 4.58 -6.30
C PHE A 17 20.67 3.22 -7.00
N PHE A 18 19.59 2.44 -7.07
CA PHE A 18 19.58 1.16 -7.78
C PHE A 18 19.86 1.35 -9.27
N TRP A 19 19.29 2.40 -9.86
CA TRP A 19 19.51 2.73 -11.26
C TRP A 19 20.98 3.04 -11.56
N ILE A 20 21.66 3.88 -10.76
CA ILE A 20 23.08 4.19 -10.96
C ILE A 20 23.94 2.94 -10.85
N ILE A 21 23.74 2.12 -9.81
CA ILE A 21 24.50 0.90 -9.60
C ILE A 21 24.32 -0.05 -10.77
N PHE A 22 23.07 -0.26 -11.18
CA PHE A 22 22.74 -1.23 -12.21
C PHE A 22 23.15 -0.76 -13.61
N SER A 23 23.08 0.54 -13.88
CA SER A 23 23.56 1.14 -15.13
C SER A 23 25.09 1.05 -15.27
N SER A 24 25.82 1.25 -14.16
CA SER A 24 27.28 1.10 -14.10
C SER A 24 27.73 -0.34 -14.40
N LEU A 25 27.04 -1.33 -13.83
CA LEU A 25 27.36 -2.75 -14.02
C LEU A 25 27.07 -3.25 -15.44
N ASN A 26 26.07 -2.70 -16.12
CA ASN A 26 25.58 -3.19 -17.41
C ASN A 26 25.98 -2.32 -18.60
N HIS A 27 27.00 -1.47 -18.46
CA HIS A 27 27.54 -0.63 -19.54
C HIS A 27 26.48 0.22 -20.27
N PHE A 28 25.48 0.72 -19.53
CA PHE A 28 24.42 1.59 -20.08
C PHE A 28 23.60 0.98 -21.23
N LYS A 29 23.44 -0.35 -21.27
CA LYS A 29 22.55 -1.00 -22.24
C LYS A 29 21.10 -0.53 -22.07
N LEU A 30 20.48 -0.07 -23.16
CA LEU A 30 19.11 0.44 -23.16
C LEU A 30 18.07 -0.64 -22.84
N ASP A 31 18.31 -1.89 -23.25
CA ASP A 31 17.37 -3.00 -23.03
C ASP A 31 17.26 -3.37 -21.54
N THR A 32 18.41 -3.36 -20.87
CA THR A 32 18.54 -3.50 -19.42
C THR A 32 17.78 -2.37 -18.70
N PHE A 33 17.95 -1.12 -19.16
CA PHE A 33 17.21 0.01 -18.62
C PHE A 33 15.70 -0.13 -18.78
N LEU A 34 15.22 -0.42 -20.00
CA LEU A 34 13.80 -0.59 -20.29
C LEU A 34 13.18 -1.72 -19.47
N SER A 35 13.89 -2.84 -19.33
CA SER A 35 13.43 -3.98 -18.54
C SER A 35 13.28 -3.64 -17.05
N TYR A 36 14.24 -2.90 -16.50
CA TYR A 36 14.18 -2.40 -15.12
C TYR A 36 13.00 -1.43 -14.90
N GLU A 37 12.86 -0.42 -15.76
CA GLU A 37 11.84 0.62 -15.62
C GLU A 37 10.42 0.06 -15.77
N ILE A 38 10.19 -0.80 -16.77
CA ILE A 38 8.87 -1.42 -16.99
C ILE A 38 8.47 -2.26 -15.79
N ALA A 39 9.40 -3.02 -15.22
CA ALA A 39 9.15 -3.79 -14.01
C ALA A 39 8.86 -2.88 -12.81
N PHE A 40 9.70 -1.88 -12.56
CA PHE A 40 9.57 -0.96 -11.44
C PHE A 40 8.22 -0.23 -11.48
N PHE A 41 7.86 0.38 -12.61
CA PHE A 41 6.60 1.09 -12.78
C PHE A 41 5.39 0.16 -12.76
N GLY A 42 5.49 -1.05 -13.31
CA GLY A 42 4.42 -2.04 -13.26
C GLY A 42 4.09 -2.45 -11.82
N VAL A 43 5.09 -2.72 -10.98
CA VAL A 43 4.84 -3.04 -9.56
C VAL A 43 4.41 -1.79 -8.78
N LEU A 44 4.94 -0.61 -9.09
CA LEU A 44 4.50 0.64 -8.48
C LEU A 44 3.02 0.90 -8.75
N LEU A 45 2.55 0.64 -9.97
CA LEU A 45 1.14 0.74 -10.34
C LEU A 45 0.28 -0.24 -9.53
N ILE A 46 0.74 -1.48 -9.33
CA ILE A 46 0.03 -2.47 -8.49
C ILE A 46 -0.10 -1.98 -7.04
N ILE A 47 0.96 -1.43 -6.46
CA ILE A 47 0.94 -0.89 -5.10
C ILE A 47 0.02 0.33 -5.01
N PHE A 48 0.12 1.24 -5.99
CA PHE A 48 -0.67 2.45 -6.03
C PHE A 48 -2.18 2.17 -6.16
N THR A 49 -2.56 1.30 -7.10
CA THR A 49 -3.96 0.87 -7.27
C THR A 49 -4.48 0.17 -6.03
N SER A 50 -3.67 -0.67 -5.38
CA SER A 50 -4.01 -1.32 -4.11
C SER A 50 -4.27 -0.30 -3.00
N TYR A 51 -3.41 0.70 -2.85
CA TYR A 51 -3.58 1.77 -1.87
C TYR A 51 -4.87 2.58 -2.10
N LEU A 52 -5.15 2.97 -3.35
CA LEU A 52 -6.37 3.72 -3.68
C LEU A 52 -7.62 2.92 -3.35
N ASN A 53 -7.63 1.63 -3.67
CA ASN A 53 -8.75 0.76 -3.35
C ASN A 53 -8.93 0.60 -1.83
N TYR A 54 -7.83 0.33 -1.12
CA TYR A 54 -7.84 0.23 0.34
C TYR A 54 -8.39 1.50 1.00
N LYS A 55 -7.89 2.66 0.59
CA LYS A 55 -8.34 3.97 1.08
C LYS A 55 -9.84 4.16 0.87
N LYS A 56 -10.36 3.83 -0.33
CA LYS A 56 -11.80 3.95 -0.64
C LYS A 56 -12.65 3.11 0.31
N VAL A 57 -12.23 1.89 0.61
CA VAL A 57 -13.00 1.01 1.49
C VAL A 57 -12.94 1.45 2.94
N ILE A 58 -11.77 1.87 3.44
CA ILE A 58 -11.67 2.40 4.81
C ILE A 58 -12.59 3.61 4.99
N ILE A 59 -12.61 4.55 4.03
CA ILE A 59 -13.51 5.71 4.07
C ILE A 59 -14.99 5.28 4.01
N LYS A 60 -15.33 4.28 3.18
CA LYS A 60 -16.70 3.76 3.11
C LYS A 60 -17.11 3.13 4.44
N LYS A 61 -16.22 2.35 5.05
CA LYS A 61 -16.46 1.67 6.32
C LYS A 61 -16.57 2.68 7.48
N SER A 62 -15.71 3.71 7.51
CA SER A 62 -15.76 4.76 8.53
C SER A 62 -17.08 5.55 8.49
N LYS A 63 -17.60 5.87 7.29
CA LYS A 63 -18.91 6.53 7.15
C LYS A 63 -20.08 5.67 7.64
N ASN A 64 -19.99 4.36 7.50
CA ASN A 64 -21.01 3.45 8.04
C ASN A 64 -20.97 3.43 9.57
N TYR A 65 -19.78 3.33 10.17
CA TYR A 65 -19.63 3.41 11.62
C TYR A 65 -20.08 4.78 12.19
N GLU A 66 -19.82 5.88 11.49
CA GLU A 66 -20.31 7.21 11.89
C GLU A 66 -21.85 7.27 11.92
N LYS A 67 -22.51 6.65 10.93
CA LYS A 67 -23.98 6.53 10.92
C LYS A 67 -24.50 5.66 12.06
N ASP A 68 -23.86 4.54 12.34
CA ASP A 68 -24.23 3.66 13.44
C ASP A 68 -24.05 4.36 14.79
N PHE A 69 -22.98 5.14 14.96
CA PHE A 69 -22.73 5.93 16.16
C PHE A 69 -23.73 7.09 16.32
N ASN A 70 -24.06 7.79 15.24
CA ASN A 70 -25.06 8.87 15.23
C ASN A 70 -26.49 8.33 15.49
N PHE A 71 -26.81 7.12 15.02
CA PHE A 71 -28.08 6.45 15.32
C PHE A 71 -28.17 6.03 16.80
N ILE A 72 -27.09 5.48 17.37
CA ILE A 72 -27.04 5.15 18.80
C ILE A 72 -27.14 6.42 19.66
N SER A 73 -26.42 7.48 19.28
CA SER A 73 -26.45 8.81 19.91
C SER A 73 -27.87 9.40 19.95
N SER A 74 -28.59 9.38 18.82
CA SER A 74 -29.94 9.98 18.76
C SER A 74 -31.01 9.20 19.53
N LEU A 75 -30.85 7.88 19.70
CA LEU A 75 -31.76 7.05 20.51
C LEU A 75 -31.44 7.06 22.01
N PHE A 76 -30.18 7.30 22.40
CA PHE A 76 -29.75 7.26 23.81
C PHE A 76 -29.61 8.62 24.50
N ILE A 77 -29.63 9.77 23.80
CA ILE A 77 -29.54 11.12 24.40
C ILE A 77 -30.91 11.64 24.89
N LYS A 78 -31.76 10.79 25.47
CA LYS A 78 -33.01 11.26 26.13
C LYS A 78 -32.97 11.22 27.65
N LYS A 79 -31.86 10.82 28.26
CA LYS A 79 -31.72 10.83 29.72
C LYS A 79 -30.32 11.29 30.11
N LYS A 80 -30.20 12.52 30.60
CA LYS A 80 -29.03 12.98 31.35
C LYS A 80 -29.01 12.21 32.68
N GLN A 81 -28.48 10.99 32.67
CA GLN A 81 -28.18 10.28 33.90
C GLN A 81 -26.93 10.90 34.50
N ASN A 82 -27.05 11.36 35.75
CA ASN A 82 -25.93 11.73 36.60
C ASN A 82 -24.96 10.53 36.64
N LEU A 83 -23.81 10.66 35.97
CA LEU A 83 -22.75 9.64 35.96
C LEU A 83 -22.02 9.70 37.30
N SER A 84 -22.59 9.06 38.32
CA SER A 84 -21.84 8.71 39.51
C SER A 84 -21.06 7.41 39.25
N LYS A 85 -19.76 7.49 39.57
CA LYS A 85 -18.80 6.40 39.78
C LYS A 85 -18.49 5.47 38.59
N ILE A 86 -17.20 5.56 38.21
CA ILE A 86 -16.38 4.54 37.54
C ILE A 86 -17.07 3.93 36.32
N ILE A 87 -16.81 4.55 35.16
CA ILE A 87 -17.05 3.93 33.87
C ILE A 87 -16.13 2.70 33.82
N HIS A 88 -16.69 1.52 34.11
CA HIS A 88 -16.03 0.28 33.75
C HIS A 88 -15.97 0.28 32.22
N PHE A 89 -14.81 0.63 31.66
CA PHE A 89 -14.54 0.42 30.25
C PHE A 89 -14.72 -1.06 30.02
N LYS A 90 -15.90 -1.45 29.51
CA LYS A 90 -16.11 -2.78 28.98
C LYS A 90 -15.12 -2.85 27.83
N VAL A 91 -14.03 -3.57 28.03
CA VAL A 91 -13.14 -3.95 26.95
C VAL A 91 -14.06 -4.70 25.99
N LEU A 92 -14.54 -4.01 24.97
CA LEU A 92 -15.09 -4.68 23.81
C LEU A 92 -13.94 -5.58 23.40
N LYS A 93 -14.13 -6.89 23.57
CA LYS A 93 -13.38 -7.87 22.82
C LYS A 93 -13.79 -7.63 21.37
N ASP A 94 -13.23 -6.56 20.81
CA ASP A 94 -13.16 -6.33 19.39
C ASP A 94 -12.16 -7.38 18.94
N ASP A 95 -12.64 -8.63 18.88
CA ASP A 95 -11.86 -9.75 18.42
C ASP A 95 -11.52 -9.38 16.97
N LEU A 96 -10.38 -8.74 16.78
CA LEU A 96 -9.73 -8.38 15.51
C LEU A 96 -9.44 -9.61 14.64
N LYS A 97 -10.03 -10.77 14.96
CA LYS A 97 -10.09 -11.95 14.12
C LYS A 97 -11.23 -11.76 13.11
N PRO A 98 -10.91 -11.40 11.86
CA PRO A 98 -11.94 -11.30 10.83
C PRO A 98 -12.64 -12.65 10.68
N ASN A 99 -13.97 -12.62 10.68
CA ASN A 99 -14.78 -13.80 10.41
C ASN A 99 -14.50 -14.28 8.96
N ILE A 100 -14.78 -15.55 8.64
CA ILE A 100 -14.49 -16.15 7.33
C ILE A 100 -15.13 -15.33 6.19
N LYS A 101 -16.36 -14.82 6.39
CA LYS A 101 -17.02 -13.91 5.45
C LYS A 101 -16.25 -12.60 5.25
N GLU A 102 -15.69 -12.04 6.31
CA GLU A 102 -14.87 -10.83 6.22
C GLU A 102 -13.54 -11.10 5.55
N LYS A 103 -12.89 -12.25 5.84
CA LYS A 103 -11.67 -12.68 5.14
C LYS A 103 -11.91 -12.82 3.64
N ILE A 104 -13.01 -13.47 3.24
CA ILE A 104 -13.39 -13.61 1.83
C ILE A 104 -13.69 -12.23 1.22
N HIS A 105 -14.40 -11.35 1.93
CA HIS A 105 -14.65 -9.98 1.48
C HIS A 105 -13.35 -9.17 1.31
N PHE A 106 -12.39 -9.28 2.23
CA PHE A 106 -11.08 -8.65 2.08
C PHE A 106 -10.26 -9.26 0.93
N PHE A 107 -10.40 -10.57 0.69
CA PHE A 107 -9.78 -11.26 -0.43
C PHE A 107 -10.37 -10.84 -1.78
N THR A 108 -11.70 -10.79 -1.93
CA THR A 108 -12.34 -10.30 -3.16
C THR A 108 -12.05 -8.82 -3.39
N MET A 109 -11.92 -8.05 -2.32
CA MET A 109 -11.48 -6.66 -2.38
C MET A 109 -10.01 -6.52 -2.83
N PHE A 110 -9.15 -7.49 -2.51
CA PHE A 110 -7.77 -7.53 -3.04
C PHE A 110 -7.77 -7.69 -4.57
N PHE A 111 -8.72 -8.43 -5.13
CA PHE A 111 -8.95 -8.62 -6.57
C PHE A 111 -9.86 -7.56 -7.20
N THR A 112 -9.59 -6.29 -6.91
CA THR A 112 -10.28 -5.22 -7.63
C THR A 112 -9.83 -5.15 -9.09
N LEU A 113 -10.76 -4.81 -9.99
CA LEU A 113 -10.52 -4.68 -11.43
C LEU A 113 -9.29 -3.81 -11.75
N PHE A 114 -9.07 -2.73 -10.99
CA PHE A 114 -7.89 -1.87 -11.16
C PHE A 114 -6.58 -2.58 -10.84
N LYS A 115 -6.56 -3.46 -9.82
CA LYS A 115 -5.37 -4.22 -9.47
C LYS A 115 -5.10 -5.32 -10.51
N LEU A 116 -6.15 -5.99 -10.97
CA LEU A 116 -6.06 -6.94 -12.08
C LEU A 116 -5.52 -6.28 -13.35
N MET A 117 -6.00 -5.08 -13.68
CA MET A 117 -5.48 -4.29 -14.80
C MET A 117 -3.99 -3.96 -14.62
N ALA A 118 -3.57 -3.61 -13.41
CA ALA A 118 -2.15 -3.34 -13.13
C ALA A 118 -1.27 -4.60 -13.31
N TYR A 119 -1.74 -5.78 -12.90
CA TYR A 119 -1.05 -7.05 -13.20
C TYR A 119 -1.01 -7.35 -14.70
N VAL A 120 -2.10 -7.11 -15.43
CA VAL A 120 -2.14 -7.25 -16.89
C VAL A 120 -1.13 -6.32 -17.54
N ILE A 121 -1.02 -5.07 -17.10
CA ILE A 121 -0.02 -4.11 -17.61
C ILE A 121 1.40 -4.61 -17.34
N LEU A 122 1.69 -5.13 -16.13
CA LEU A 122 3.00 -5.70 -15.80
C LEU A 122 3.34 -6.89 -16.72
N VAL A 123 2.41 -7.84 -16.88
CA VAL A 123 2.60 -9.01 -17.75
C VAL A 123 2.71 -8.61 -19.22
N ALA A 124 1.90 -7.67 -19.68
CA ALA A 124 1.98 -7.14 -21.04
C ALA A 124 3.32 -6.45 -21.29
N GLY A 125 3.84 -5.70 -20.32
CA GLY A 125 5.17 -5.08 -20.38
C GLY A 125 6.28 -6.13 -20.50
N PHE A 126 6.22 -7.20 -19.71
CA PHE A 126 7.13 -8.34 -19.82
C PHE A 126 7.08 -9.00 -21.22
N LEU A 127 5.87 -9.32 -21.69
CA LEU A 127 5.68 -9.95 -23.01
C LEU A 127 6.12 -9.04 -24.16
N PHE A 128 5.89 -7.73 -24.03
CA PHE A 128 6.30 -6.73 -25.01
C PHE A 128 7.82 -6.65 -25.13
N LEU A 129 8.53 -6.68 -24.01
CA LEU A 129 10.00 -6.74 -23.98
C LEU A 129 10.51 -8.05 -24.56
N HIS A 130 9.90 -9.17 -24.18
CA HIS A 130 10.29 -10.50 -24.65
C HIS A 130 10.14 -10.62 -26.18
N ARG A 131 9.02 -10.12 -26.74
CA ARG A 131 8.76 -10.16 -28.18
C ARG A 131 9.76 -9.35 -29.02
N GLN A 132 10.43 -8.38 -28.42
CA GLN A 132 11.44 -7.55 -29.10
C GLN A 132 12.86 -8.06 -28.89
N ASP A 133 13.05 -9.18 -28.18
CA ASP A 133 14.35 -9.69 -27.74
C ASP A 133 15.15 -8.67 -26.90
N LYS A 134 14.45 -7.73 -26.25
CA LYS A 134 15.01 -6.68 -25.37
C LYS A 134 14.82 -6.98 -23.88
N LEU A 135 14.33 -8.17 -23.56
CA LEU A 135 14.08 -8.56 -22.18
C LEU A 135 15.40 -8.95 -21.51
N ASP A 136 15.80 -8.14 -20.54
CA ASP A 136 16.83 -8.50 -19.57
C ASP A 136 16.14 -8.98 -18.29
N ILE A 137 16.21 -10.29 -18.05
CA ILE A 137 15.54 -10.94 -16.91
C ILE A 137 16.12 -10.44 -15.57
N PHE A 138 17.42 -10.24 -15.49
CA PHE A 138 18.07 -9.77 -14.26
C PHE A 138 17.63 -8.33 -13.95
N ALA A 139 17.58 -7.48 -14.97
CA ALA A 139 17.07 -6.12 -14.86
C ALA A 139 15.62 -6.07 -14.40
N TYR A 140 14.78 -6.92 -14.99
CA TYR A 140 13.37 -7.01 -14.67
C TYR A 140 13.15 -7.41 -13.21
N ILE A 141 13.85 -8.44 -12.72
CA ILE A 141 13.79 -8.87 -11.32
C ILE A 141 14.34 -7.79 -10.38
N CYS A 142 15.39 -7.09 -10.78
CA CYS A 142 15.95 -5.98 -10.01
C CYS A 142 14.93 -4.84 -9.86
N GLY A 143 14.19 -4.49 -10.91
CA GLY A 143 13.14 -3.46 -10.86
C GLY A 143 11.99 -3.82 -9.91
N ILE A 144 11.58 -5.10 -9.87
CA ILE A 144 10.61 -5.57 -8.88
C ILE A 144 11.18 -5.45 -7.46
N SER A 145 12.42 -5.90 -7.28
CA SER A 145 13.08 -5.99 -5.97
C SER A 145 13.39 -4.62 -5.37
N SER A 146 13.83 -3.65 -6.20
CA SER A 146 14.14 -2.30 -5.74
C SER A 146 12.92 -1.63 -5.12
N LEU A 147 11.73 -1.83 -5.71
CA LEU A 147 10.49 -1.31 -5.16
C LEU A 147 10.10 -1.99 -3.83
N LEU A 148 10.33 -3.30 -3.68
CA LEU A 148 10.11 -3.99 -2.40
C LEU A 148 11.02 -3.42 -1.31
N VAL A 149 12.29 -3.19 -1.64
CA VAL A 149 13.26 -2.53 -0.74
C VAL A 149 12.82 -1.10 -0.39
N CYS A 150 12.31 -0.33 -1.36
CA CYS A 150 11.73 1.00 -1.12
C CYS A 150 10.62 0.96 -0.07
N VAL A 151 9.65 0.06 -0.22
CA VAL A 151 8.53 -0.08 0.71
C VAL A 151 9.02 -0.51 2.09
N PHE A 152 9.98 -1.43 2.14
CA PHE A 152 10.55 -1.90 3.40
C PHE A 152 11.25 -0.76 4.17
N ILE A 153 12.11 0.01 3.49
CA ILE A 153 12.80 1.17 4.09
C ILE A 153 11.78 2.22 4.55
N PHE A 154 10.73 2.46 3.78
CA PHE A 154 9.66 3.38 4.16
C PHE A 154 8.93 2.95 5.44
N ILE A 155 8.65 1.65 5.60
CA ILE A 155 8.04 1.12 6.83
C ILE A 155 8.97 1.33 8.03
N LEU A 156 10.29 1.07 7.87
CA LEU A 156 11.27 1.32 8.92
C LEU A 156 11.37 2.81 9.29
N TYR A 157 11.32 3.69 8.29
CA TYR A 157 11.32 5.14 8.48
C TYR A 157 10.12 5.60 9.33
N ILE A 158 8.91 5.14 9.00
CA ILE A 158 7.71 5.46 9.80
C ILE A 158 7.85 4.95 11.22
N LYS A 159 8.24 3.67 11.40
CA LYS A 159 8.35 3.06 12.73
C LYS A 159 9.33 3.85 13.63
N LYS A 160 10.47 4.26 13.08
CA LYS A 160 11.45 5.08 13.80
C LYS A 160 10.91 6.47 14.14
N TYR A 161 10.17 7.10 13.22
CA TYR A 161 9.59 8.42 13.44
C TYR A 161 8.48 8.40 14.52
N GLU A 162 7.56 7.43 14.46
CA GLU A 162 6.51 7.28 15.47
C GLU A 162 7.09 6.95 16.85
N SER A 163 8.13 6.12 16.92
CA SER A 163 8.83 5.83 18.18
C SER A 163 9.44 7.07 18.82
N LYS A 164 9.91 8.06 18.03
CA LYS A 164 10.48 9.31 18.56
C LYS A 164 9.43 10.32 19.02
N LYS A 165 8.18 10.18 18.59
CA LYS A 165 7.09 11.10 18.97
C LYS A 165 6.44 10.73 20.31
N ASN A 166 6.61 9.48 20.74
CA ASN A 166 6.06 8.95 22.00
C ASN A 166 7.03 9.04 23.19
N TYR A 167 8.16 9.73 23.02
CA TYR A 167 9.08 10.19 24.06
C TYR A 167 9.21 11.70 23.97
#